data_AF-A0A430LZN2-F1
#
_entry.id   AF-A0A430LZN2-F1
#
_cell.length_a   1.000
_cell.length_b   1.000
_cell.length_c   1.000
_cell.angle_alpha   90.00
_cell.angle_beta   90.00
_cell.angle_gamma   90.00
#
_symmetry.space_group_name_H-M   'P 1'
#
loop_
_entity.id
_entity.type
_entity.pdbx_description
1 polymer ?
#
loop_
_entity_poly.entity_id
_entity_poly.type
_entity_poly.pdbx_seq_one_letter_code
_entity_poly.pdbx_strand_id
1 'polypeptide(L)'
;MTLYTNLATMRITLNIFNPQAGEQDSLLTLEIFPDMTLATLRESIQAESTIPPTSQHLYHNGRLISDDAQTMEQHQIKDGDMLALHVRDMRGSTGVPEQARRPQPRRRGGNEQDPELIRLQILGQPAVRAQLQRQHPELAAAVDNPARFAQIFHDSQDREQRERMERQREIERLNDDPFNVENQRKIEEMIRQERVMENLQNAMEHNPEVFGRVHMLYLDVAVNGHNVKALVDSGAQATIMSPACAEECGIMRLVDTRFAGVARGVGTANIIGRVHSAQIKIGNLFLPCSFTVMEGKSVDLLLGLDMLKRYQATIDLAKDKLIIQGEEVPFLGEAEIPKEEEAAIVQEPTLPGPDGTTIGQRSGAVLPPGEQQQQQQQPVAAPPQPAPVAAPPVTPAAPPAAAPAQPAAPRIQISPQAIESLVSMGATREQAIQALQAADGNADVAASLIFF
;
A
#
# COMPACT_ATOMS: atom_id res chain seq x y z
N MET A 1 43.56 -35.25 -44.16
CA MET A 1 43.42 -36.01 -42.90
C MET A 1 43.25 -34.98 -41.80
N THR A 2 42.03 -34.46 -41.67
CA THR A 2 41.71 -33.33 -40.78
C THR A 2 41.31 -33.92 -39.45
N LEU A 3 42.16 -33.75 -38.44
CA LEU A 3 41.90 -34.14 -37.06
C LEU A 3 40.75 -33.27 -36.54
N TYR A 4 39.57 -33.86 -36.35
CA TYR A 4 38.52 -33.28 -35.52
C TYR A 4 38.97 -33.44 -34.06
N THR A 5 39.65 -32.42 -33.54
CA THR A 5 39.76 -32.23 -32.09
C THR A 5 38.36 -31.95 -31.57
N ASN A 6 37.86 -32.87 -30.75
CA ASN A 6 36.59 -32.75 -30.04
C ASN A 6 36.75 -31.62 -29.01
N LEU A 7 36.46 -30.38 -29.41
CA LEU A 7 36.48 -29.22 -28.52
C LEU A 7 35.24 -29.34 -27.62
N ALA A 8 35.46 -29.67 -26.36
CA ALA A 8 34.39 -29.69 -25.36
C ALA A 8 33.82 -28.27 -25.25
N THR A 9 32.55 -28.10 -25.65
CA THR A 9 31.80 -26.88 -25.41
C THR A 9 31.38 -26.80 -23.95
N MET A 10 31.34 -25.59 -23.41
CA MET A 10 30.95 -25.28 -22.04
C MET A 10 29.78 -24.30 -22.07
N ARG A 11 28.87 -24.41 -21.13
CA ARG A 11 27.69 -23.55 -21.02
C ARG A 11 27.86 -22.59 -19.84
N ILE A 12 27.58 -21.31 -20.07
CA ILE A 12 27.57 -20.29 -19.01
C ILE A 12 26.22 -19.59 -18.99
N THR A 13 25.85 -19.06 -17.82
CA THR A 13 24.65 -18.23 -17.66
C THR A 13 25.06 -16.82 -17.24
N LEU A 14 24.61 -15.82 -17.99
CA LEU A 14 24.82 -14.41 -17.73
C LEU A 14 23.57 -13.83 -17.08
N ASN A 15 23.72 -13.22 -15.91
CA ASN A 15 22.70 -12.36 -15.33
C ASN A 15 22.96 -10.91 -15.74
N ILE A 16 22.07 -10.34 -16.55
CA ILE A 16 22.24 -9.02 -17.16
C ILE A 16 21.53 -7.96 -16.31
N PHE A 17 22.32 -7.08 -15.70
CA PHE A 17 21.86 -5.92 -14.96
C PHE A 17 21.94 -4.67 -15.85
N ASN A 18 20.80 -4.27 -16.43
CA ASN A 18 20.69 -3.05 -17.23
C ASN A 18 19.84 -1.99 -16.51
N PRO A 19 20.44 -0.90 -15.99
CA PRO A 19 19.71 0.13 -15.25
C PRO A 19 18.73 0.94 -16.12
N GLN A 20 18.83 0.87 -17.45
CA GLN A 20 17.92 1.57 -18.36
C GLN A 20 16.74 0.71 -18.85
N ALA A 21 16.73 -0.60 -18.58
CA ALA A 21 15.70 -1.52 -19.08
C ALA A 21 14.55 -1.78 -18.08
N GLY A 22 14.51 -1.08 -16.93
CA GLY A 22 13.65 -1.44 -15.80
C GLY A 22 14.16 -2.72 -15.10
N GLU A 23 13.66 -3.01 -13.88
CA GLU A 23 14.07 -4.17 -13.06
C GLU A 23 13.63 -5.52 -13.67
N GLN A 24 14.20 -5.89 -14.82
CA GLN A 24 14.14 -7.23 -15.37
C GLN A 24 15.55 -7.80 -15.40
N ASP A 25 15.87 -8.64 -14.43
CA ASP A 25 17.05 -9.51 -14.47
C ASP A 25 16.90 -10.44 -15.68
N SER A 26 17.60 -10.11 -16.78
CA SER A 26 17.57 -10.91 -18.00
C SER A 26 18.66 -11.98 -17.92
N LEU A 27 18.25 -13.25 -17.94
CA LEU A 27 19.17 -14.38 -17.97
C LEU A 27 19.46 -14.78 -19.41
N LEU A 28 20.73 -14.77 -19.80
CA LEU A 28 21.21 -15.20 -21.11
C LEU A 28 22.12 -16.42 -20.94
N THR A 29 21.82 -17.52 -21.63
CA THR A 29 22.67 -18.73 -21.60
C THR A 29 23.45 -18.86 -22.89
N LEU A 30 24.78 -18.98 -22.81
CA LEU A 30 25.66 -19.08 -23.97
C LEU A 30 26.47 -20.37 -23.93
N GLU A 31 26.69 -20.96 -25.10
CA GLU A 31 27.66 -22.04 -25.30
C GLU A 31 28.98 -21.43 -25.80
N ILE A 32 30.04 -21.66 -25.03
CA ILE A 32 31.36 -21.07 -25.22
C ILE A 32 32.43 -22.16 -25.24
N PHE A 33 33.65 -21.80 -25.62
CA PHE A 33 34.80 -22.71 -25.58
C PHE A 33 35.78 -22.30 -24.46
N PRO A 34 36.48 -23.24 -23.82
CA PRO A 34 37.45 -22.93 -22.77
C PRO A 34 38.62 -22.04 -23.25
N ASP A 35 38.99 -22.14 -24.53
CA ASP A 35 40.03 -21.35 -25.19
C ASP A 35 39.52 -20.03 -25.78
N MET A 36 38.22 -19.75 -25.68
CA MET A 36 37.61 -18.49 -26.11
C MET A 36 38.15 -17.33 -25.26
N THR A 37 38.54 -16.23 -25.90
CA THR A 37 38.98 -15.02 -25.18
C THR A 37 37.79 -14.22 -24.68
N LEU A 38 38.03 -13.38 -23.68
CA LEU A 38 37.01 -12.46 -23.17
C LEU A 38 36.53 -11.48 -24.26
N ALA A 39 37.39 -11.05 -25.18
CA ALA A 39 37.00 -10.23 -26.32
C ALA A 39 35.91 -10.91 -27.18
N THR A 40 36.13 -12.18 -27.54
CA THR A 40 35.16 -12.94 -28.33
C THR A 40 33.86 -13.17 -27.56
N LEU A 41 33.94 -13.41 -26.24
CA LEU A 41 32.74 -13.52 -25.40
C LEU A 41 31.92 -12.23 -25.41
N ARG A 42 32.55 -11.05 -25.34
CA ARG A 42 31.84 -9.76 -25.42
C ARG A 42 31.12 -9.56 -26.75
N GLU A 43 31.73 -10.01 -27.84
CA GLU A 43 31.10 -10.00 -29.16
C GLU A 43 29.90 -10.95 -29.23
N SER A 44 30.00 -12.15 -28.65
CA SER A 44 28.87 -13.09 -28.55
C SER A 44 27.73 -12.52 -27.71
N ILE A 45 28.04 -11.86 -26.59
CA ILE A 45 27.04 -11.16 -25.77
C ILE A 45 26.37 -10.04 -26.57
N GLN A 46 27.13 -9.26 -27.34
CA GLN A 46 26.56 -8.21 -28.19
C GLN A 46 25.62 -8.78 -29.25
N ALA A 47 25.97 -9.92 -29.87
CA ALA A 47 25.16 -10.55 -30.89
C ALA A 47 23.78 -11.01 -30.37
N GLU A 48 23.73 -11.50 -29.12
CA GLU A 48 22.51 -12.04 -28.51
C GLU A 48 21.70 -11.00 -27.71
N SER A 49 22.38 -10.03 -27.07
CA SER A 49 21.74 -9.05 -26.17
C SER A 49 21.66 -7.63 -26.72
N THR A 50 22.26 -7.35 -27.89
CA THR A 50 22.42 -6.00 -28.47
C THR A 50 23.19 -4.98 -27.60
N ILE A 51 23.83 -5.42 -26.51
CA ILE A 51 24.63 -4.54 -25.62
C ILE A 51 26.04 -4.36 -26.21
N PRO A 52 26.53 -3.12 -26.43
CA PRO A 52 27.86 -2.91 -27.01
C PRO A 52 28.99 -3.31 -26.03
N PRO A 53 30.11 -3.90 -26.51
CA PRO A 53 31.23 -4.36 -25.68
C PRO A 53 31.79 -3.31 -24.72
N THR A 54 31.80 -2.04 -25.13
CA THR A 54 32.26 -0.90 -24.33
C THR A 54 31.41 -0.61 -23.10
N SER A 55 30.18 -1.13 -23.07
CA SER A 55 29.25 -0.95 -21.96
C SER A 55 29.13 -2.21 -21.09
N GLN A 56 29.75 -3.31 -21.50
CA GLN A 56 29.69 -4.60 -20.82
C GLN A 56 30.75 -4.66 -19.71
N HIS A 57 30.32 -4.79 -18.45
CA HIS A 57 31.21 -5.05 -17.32
C HIS A 57 30.90 -6.43 -16.74
N LEU A 58 31.77 -7.41 -17.00
CA LEU A 58 31.58 -8.80 -16.63
C LEU A 58 32.23 -9.11 -15.28
N TYR A 59 31.48 -9.73 -14.37
CA TYR A 59 31.95 -10.16 -13.06
C TYR A 59 31.80 -11.68 -12.91
N HIS A 60 32.84 -12.31 -12.38
CA HIS A 60 32.83 -13.72 -11.96
C HIS A 60 33.19 -13.77 -10.48
N ASN A 61 32.35 -14.41 -9.66
CA ASN A 61 32.53 -14.48 -8.20
C ASN A 61 32.78 -13.10 -7.54
N GLY A 62 32.11 -12.06 -8.04
CA GLY A 62 32.25 -10.68 -7.55
C GLY A 62 33.51 -9.93 -8.02
N ARG A 63 34.36 -10.55 -8.84
CA ARG A 63 35.57 -9.93 -9.40
C ARG A 63 35.34 -9.49 -10.85
N LEU A 64 35.68 -8.24 -11.15
CA LEU A 64 35.62 -7.70 -12.52
C LEU A 64 36.66 -8.41 -13.40
N ILE A 65 36.21 -8.92 -14.53
CA ILE A 65 37.03 -9.49 -15.58
C ILE A 65 37.22 -8.44 -16.68
N SER A 66 38.46 -7.96 -16.83
CA SER A 66 38.79 -6.84 -17.73
C SER A 66 39.86 -7.16 -18.77
N ASP A 67 40.58 -8.28 -18.64
CA ASP A 67 41.63 -8.64 -19.59
C ASP A 67 41.04 -9.38 -20.80
N ASP A 68 40.90 -8.65 -21.90
CA ASP A 68 40.30 -9.10 -23.16
C ASP A 68 41.14 -10.17 -23.88
N ALA A 69 42.43 -10.29 -23.56
CA ALA A 69 43.34 -11.26 -24.17
C ALA A 69 43.34 -12.63 -23.45
N GLN A 70 42.85 -12.68 -22.21
CA GLN A 70 42.81 -13.90 -21.42
C GLN A 70 41.63 -14.81 -21.83
N THR A 71 41.86 -16.11 -21.79
CA THR A 71 40.85 -17.13 -22.11
C THR A 71 39.92 -17.41 -20.93
N MET A 72 38.78 -18.05 -21.19
CA MET A 72 37.85 -18.47 -20.13
C MET A 72 38.53 -19.36 -19.08
N GLU A 73 39.42 -20.27 -19.51
CA GLU A 73 40.23 -21.11 -18.62
C GLU A 73 41.16 -20.28 -17.71
N GLN A 74 41.79 -19.23 -18.25
CA GLN A 74 42.67 -18.34 -17.49
C GLN A 74 41.89 -17.50 -16.46
N HIS A 75 40.65 -17.14 -16.79
CA HIS A 75 39.70 -16.53 -15.86
C HIS A 75 39.03 -17.52 -14.90
N GLN A 76 39.37 -18.82 -14.98
CA GLN A 76 38.84 -19.91 -14.16
C GLN A 76 37.32 -20.11 -14.30
N ILE A 77 36.77 -19.76 -15.45
CA ILE A 77 35.35 -19.93 -15.76
C ILE A 77 35.12 -21.39 -16.18
N LYS A 78 34.17 -22.05 -15.53
CA LYS A 78 33.83 -23.46 -15.72
C LYS A 78 32.45 -23.66 -16.34
N ASP A 79 32.17 -24.91 -16.72
CA ASP A 79 30.88 -25.31 -17.27
C ASP A 79 29.81 -25.20 -16.18
N GLY A 80 28.71 -24.51 -16.49
CA GLY A 80 27.63 -24.17 -15.57
C GLY A 80 27.85 -22.91 -14.74
N ASP A 81 28.94 -22.16 -14.96
CA ASP A 81 29.20 -20.95 -14.18
C ASP A 81 28.24 -19.81 -14.50
N MET A 82 27.95 -19.01 -13.46
CA MET A 82 27.16 -17.81 -13.56
C MET A 82 28.04 -16.55 -13.55
N LEU A 83 27.81 -15.67 -14.51
CA LEU A 83 28.51 -14.40 -14.69
C LEU A 83 27.51 -13.26 -14.54
N ALA A 84 27.90 -12.17 -13.88
CA ALA A 84 27.08 -10.96 -13.81
C ALA A 84 27.57 -9.96 -14.86
N LEU A 85 26.66 -9.53 -15.73
CA LEU A 85 26.91 -8.50 -16.74
C LEU A 85 26.26 -7.19 -16.29
N HIS A 86 27.05 -6.19 -15.95
CA HIS A 86 26.55 -4.84 -15.68
C HIS A 86 26.69 -3.97 -16.92
N VAL A 87 25.58 -3.36 -17.36
CA VAL A 87 25.56 -2.41 -18.47
C VAL A 87 25.81 -1.00 -17.95
N ARG A 88 26.92 -0.37 -18.36
CA ARG A 88 27.25 1.02 -18.02
C ARG A 88 27.78 1.76 -19.23
N ASP A 89 27.10 2.84 -19.62
CA ASP A 89 27.58 3.72 -20.69
C ASP A 89 28.78 4.55 -20.23
N MET A 90 29.88 4.45 -20.96
CA MET A 90 31.06 5.29 -20.73
C MET A 90 30.90 6.70 -21.35
N ARG A 91 29.80 7.39 -21.05
CA ARG A 91 29.67 8.84 -21.29
C ARG A 91 29.78 9.58 -19.96
N GLY A 92 31.01 10.02 -19.66
CA GLY A 92 31.27 11.10 -18.71
C GLY A 92 31.74 10.66 -17.32
N SER A 93 32.89 10.01 -17.22
CA SER A 93 33.67 10.08 -15.98
C SER A 93 35.15 9.79 -16.25
N THR A 94 35.85 10.77 -16.79
CA THR A 94 37.30 10.87 -16.63
C THR A 94 37.58 11.89 -15.54
N GLY A 95 37.49 11.41 -14.29
CA GLY A 95 38.07 12.09 -13.15
C GLY A 95 39.59 12.11 -13.29
N VAL A 96 40.13 13.27 -13.59
CA VAL A 96 41.53 13.61 -13.30
C VAL A 96 41.51 14.48 -12.04
N PRO A 97 42.32 14.19 -11.00
CA PRO A 97 42.29 14.94 -9.75
C PRO A 97 43.00 16.30 -9.95
N GLU A 98 42.24 17.36 -10.21
CA GLU A 98 42.79 18.72 -10.32
C GLU A 98 42.80 19.39 -8.94
N GLN A 99 44.01 19.71 -8.50
CA GLN A 99 44.32 20.51 -7.32
C GLN A 99 43.52 21.81 -7.25
N ALA A 100 43.01 22.10 -6.05
CA ALA A 100 42.71 23.40 -5.48
C ALA A 100 42.76 24.61 -6.44
N ARG A 101 41.67 24.84 -7.19
CA ARG A 101 41.40 26.13 -7.83
C ARG A 101 40.17 26.76 -7.20
N ARG A 102 40.43 27.92 -6.56
CA ARG A 102 39.43 28.84 -6.00
C ARG A 102 38.26 29.04 -6.97
N PRO A 103 36.99 29.09 -6.49
CA PRO A 103 35.87 29.33 -7.36
C PRO A 103 35.89 30.77 -7.87
N GLN A 104 36.16 30.95 -9.16
CA GLN A 104 35.73 32.13 -9.90
C GLN A 104 34.25 31.95 -10.26
N PRO A 105 33.45 33.04 -10.29
CA PRO A 105 32.03 32.97 -10.57
C PRO A 105 31.81 32.61 -12.04
N ARG A 106 31.49 31.35 -12.31
CA ARG A 106 30.87 30.97 -13.58
C ARG A 106 29.46 31.58 -13.60
N ARG A 107 29.22 32.44 -14.58
CA ARG A 107 27.90 32.98 -14.89
C ARG A 107 26.91 31.80 -15.06
N ARG A 108 25.89 31.78 -14.19
CA ARG A 108 24.67 30.98 -14.31
C ARG A 108 24.05 31.29 -15.69
N GLY A 109 24.09 30.33 -16.60
CA GLY A 109 23.11 30.22 -17.67
C GLY A 109 22.13 29.15 -17.23
N GLY A 110 21.18 29.52 -16.36
CA GLY A 110 20.04 28.65 -16.06
C GLY A 110 19.14 28.64 -17.29
N ASN A 111 18.58 27.47 -17.63
CA ASN A 111 17.36 27.43 -18.42
C ASN A 111 16.25 28.11 -17.59
N GLU A 112 16.18 29.45 -17.64
CA GLU A 112 14.98 30.17 -17.25
C GLU A 112 13.91 29.79 -18.26
N GLN A 113 13.00 28.91 -17.86
CA GLN A 113 11.83 28.60 -18.67
C GLN A 113 11.00 29.88 -18.79
N ASP A 114 10.82 30.38 -20.01
CA ASP A 114 10.06 31.60 -20.27
C ASP A 114 8.58 31.38 -19.86
N PRO A 115 8.06 32.14 -18.89
CA PRO A 115 6.68 31.98 -18.43
C PRO A 115 5.66 32.18 -19.55
N GLU A 116 5.96 33.00 -20.56
CA GLU A 116 5.06 33.20 -21.70
C GLU A 116 5.00 31.98 -22.62
N LEU A 117 6.12 31.29 -22.84
CA LEU A 117 6.12 30.05 -23.64
C LEU A 117 5.29 28.95 -22.96
N ILE A 118 5.44 28.80 -21.65
CA ILE A 118 4.66 27.83 -20.85
C ILE A 118 3.18 28.20 -20.88
N ARG A 119 2.84 29.47 -20.70
CA ARG A 119 1.46 29.96 -20.74
C ARG A 119 0.79 29.69 -22.10
N LEU A 120 1.50 29.94 -23.20
CA LEU A 120 1.03 29.67 -24.55
C LEU A 120 0.84 28.17 -24.80
N GLN A 121 1.72 27.32 -24.28
CA GLN A 121 1.58 25.87 -24.36
C GLN A 121 0.33 25.37 -23.61
N ILE A 122 0.06 25.91 -22.42
CA ILE A 122 -1.14 25.58 -21.62
C ILE A 122 -2.42 26.05 -22.34
N LEU A 123 -2.40 27.24 -22.96
CA LEU A 123 -3.53 27.73 -23.77
C LEU A 123 -3.79 26.87 -25.01
N GLY A 124 -2.73 26.32 -25.61
CA GLY A 124 -2.83 25.45 -26.77
C GLY A 124 -3.30 24.02 -26.48
N GLN A 125 -3.34 23.60 -25.21
CA GLN A 125 -3.63 22.21 -24.81
C GLN A 125 -4.74 22.15 -23.75
N PRO A 126 -6.00 21.86 -24.13
CA PRO A 126 -7.13 21.79 -23.21
C PRO A 126 -6.96 20.79 -22.05
N ALA A 127 -6.29 19.66 -22.32
CA ALA A 127 -6.00 18.65 -21.30
C ALA A 127 -5.05 19.16 -20.21
N VAL A 128 -4.00 19.90 -20.60
CA VAL A 128 -3.04 20.51 -19.67
C VAL A 128 -3.71 21.60 -18.84
N ARG A 129 -4.61 22.39 -19.44
CA ARG A 129 -5.39 23.39 -18.69
C ARG A 129 -6.29 22.74 -17.64
N ALA A 130 -6.96 21.62 -17.97
CA ALA A 130 -7.79 20.88 -17.02
C ALA A 130 -6.97 20.25 -15.88
N GLN A 131 -5.75 19.79 -16.16
CA GLN A 131 -4.82 19.32 -15.14
C GLN A 131 -4.34 20.45 -14.22
N LEU A 132 -3.93 21.58 -14.81
CA LEU A 132 -3.49 22.76 -14.06
C LEU A 132 -4.59 23.29 -13.13
N GLN A 133 -5.84 23.25 -13.58
CA GLN A 133 -7.00 23.65 -12.77
C GLN A 133 -7.18 22.77 -11.52
N ARG A 134 -6.81 21.49 -11.59
CA ARG A 134 -6.90 20.55 -10.46
C ARG A 134 -5.71 20.68 -9.50
N GLN A 135 -4.50 20.87 -10.03
CA GLN A 135 -3.26 20.89 -9.23
C GLN A 135 -2.89 22.28 -8.70
N HIS A 136 -3.03 23.32 -9.53
CA HIS A 136 -2.62 24.69 -9.21
C HIS A 136 -3.72 25.70 -9.60
N PRO A 137 -4.83 25.77 -8.84
CA PRO A 137 -5.99 26.58 -9.19
C PRO A 137 -5.67 28.09 -9.31
N GLU A 138 -4.71 28.61 -8.53
CA GLU A 138 -4.28 30.01 -8.61
C GLU A 138 -3.54 30.32 -9.91
N LEU A 139 -2.68 29.39 -10.37
CA LEU A 139 -1.94 29.53 -11.62
C LEU A 139 -2.89 29.34 -12.82
N ALA A 140 -3.82 28.39 -12.72
CA ALA A 140 -4.86 28.14 -13.74
C ALA A 140 -5.80 29.35 -13.93
N ALA A 141 -6.21 30.00 -12.85
CA ALA A 141 -7.02 31.22 -12.90
C ALA A 141 -6.28 32.41 -13.55
N ALA A 142 -4.94 32.39 -13.54
CA ALA A 142 -4.10 33.43 -14.13
C ALA A 142 -3.67 33.16 -15.58
N VAL A 143 -3.97 31.99 -16.17
CA VAL A 143 -3.54 31.59 -17.54
C VAL A 143 -3.93 32.61 -18.61
N ASP A 144 -5.10 33.25 -18.46
CA ASP A 144 -5.61 34.24 -19.41
C ASP A 144 -5.02 35.65 -19.19
N ASN A 145 -4.21 35.85 -18.15
CA ASN A 145 -3.53 37.12 -17.83
C ASN A 145 -2.00 36.94 -17.83
N PRO A 146 -1.30 37.35 -18.91
CA PRO A 146 0.16 37.22 -19.06
C PRO A 146 0.97 37.72 -17.86
N ALA A 147 0.68 38.95 -17.40
CA ALA A 147 1.43 39.58 -16.33
C ALA A 147 1.22 38.87 -14.98
N ARG A 148 -0.01 38.43 -14.70
CA ARG A 148 -0.33 37.73 -13.45
C ARG A 148 0.20 36.29 -13.45
N PHE A 149 0.15 35.61 -14.60
CA PHE A 149 0.71 34.27 -14.77
C PHE A 149 2.22 34.27 -14.53
N ALA A 150 2.95 35.19 -15.16
CA ALA A 150 4.40 35.31 -14.98
C ALA A 150 4.78 35.59 -13.52
N GLN A 151 4.04 36.46 -12.82
CA GLN A 151 4.27 36.73 -11.39
C GLN A 151 4.12 35.48 -10.53
N ILE A 152 3.00 34.77 -10.65
CA ILE A 152 2.74 33.55 -9.86
C ILE A 152 3.75 32.45 -10.19
N PHE A 153 4.11 32.31 -11.48
CA PHE A 153 5.10 31.34 -11.93
C PHE A 153 6.50 31.61 -11.34
N HIS A 154 6.95 32.87 -11.36
CA HIS A 154 8.22 33.26 -10.76
C HIS A 154 8.22 33.10 -9.23
N ASP A 155 7.15 33.51 -8.55
CA ASP A 155 7.04 33.35 -7.10
C ASP A 155 7.05 31.86 -6.68
N SER A 156 6.41 31.00 -7.47
CA SER A 156 6.41 29.54 -7.26
C SER A 156 7.80 28.94 -7.48
N GLN A 157 8.49 29.31 -8.57
CA GLN A 157 9.86 28.88 -8.85
C GLN A 157 10.84 29.34 -7.78
N ASP A 158 10.75 30.59 -7.35
CA ASP A 158 11.62 31.15 -6.32
C ASP A 158 11.43 30.44 -4.97
N ARG A 159 10.18 30.11 -4.61
CA ARG A 159 9.88 29.34 -3.40
C ARG A 159 10.49 27.94 -3.48
N GLU A 160 10.26 27.24 -4.59
CA GLU A 160 10.79 25.89 -4.80
C GLU A 160 12.33 25.88 -4.79
N GLN A 161 12.97 26.85 -5.45
CA GLN A 161 14.43 26.99 -5.45
C GLN A 161 15.00 27.26 -4.06
N ARG A 162 14.32 28.08 -3.24
CA ARG A 162 14.73 28.35 -1.85
C ARG A 162 14.66 27.07 -1.00
N GLU A 163 13.55 26.34 -1.08
CA GLU A 163 13.38 25.09 -0.34
C GLU A 163 14.40 24.02 -0.77
N ARG A 164 14.69 23.90 -2.07
CA ARG A 164 15.75 23.02 -2.59
C ARG A 164 17.12 23.41 -2.06
N MET A 165 17.42 24.71 -2.02
CA MET A 165 18.71 25.22 -1.53
C MET A 165 18.87 25.03 -0.01
N GLU A 166 17.80 25.22 0.76
CA GLU A 166 17.80 24.97 2.20
C GLU A 166 18.02 23.50 2.52
N ARG A 167 17.32 22.59 1.83
CA ARG A 167 17.54 21.14 1.93
C ARG A 167 18.98 20.76 1.58
N GLN A 168 19.52 21.29 0.48
CA GLN A 168 20.89 21.02 0.06
C GLN A 168 21.90 21.46 1.13
N ARG A 169 21.70 22.64 1.73
CA ARG A 169 22.56 23.13 2.82
C ARG A 169 22.44 22.28 4.08
N GLU A 170 21.27 21.74 4.36
CA GLU A 170 21.06 20.85 5.50
C GLU A 170 21.79 19.51 5.30
N ILE A 171 21.71 18.92 4.10
CA ILE A 171 22.48 17.72 3.75
C ILE A 171 23.99 17.98 3.85
N GLU A 172 24.46 19.12 3.36
CA GLU A 172 25.88 19.51 3.47
C GLU A 172 26.31 19.62 4.94
N ARG A 173 25.50 20.26 5.80
CA ARG A 173 25.79 20.34 7.25
C ARG A 173 25.80 18.97 7.92
N LEU A 174 24.91 18.06 7.53
CA LEU A 174 24.88 16.69 8.06
C LEU A 174 26.13 15.91 7.61
N ASN A 175 26.65 16.18 6.40
CA ASN A 175 27.87 15.58 5.87
C ASN A 175 29.18 16.16 6.45
N ASP A 176 29.14 17.32 7.11
CA ASP A 176 30.34 17.94 7.71
C ASP A 176 30.99 17.08 8.81
N ASP A 177 30.23 16.16 9.42
CA ASP A 177 30.76 15.12 10.32
C ASP A 177 30.34 13.72 9.83
N PRO A 178 31.14 13.11 8.94
CA PRO A 178 30.85 11.80 8.36
C PRO A 178 30.85 10.65 9.37
N PHE A 179 31.37 10.84 10.59
CA PHE A 179 31.44 9.78 11.61
C PHE A 179 30.35 9.89 12.67
N ASN A 180 29.49 10.91 12.57
CA ASN A 180 28.34 11.07 13.44
C ASN A 180 27.20 10.14 13.01
N VAL A 181 26.90 9.15 13.85
CA VAL A 181 25.87 8.13 13.62
C VAL A 181 24.47 8.75 13.46
N GLU A 182 24.16 9.84 14.15
CA GLU A 182 22.86 10.52 14.00
C GLU A 182 22.74 11.25 12.67
N ASN A 183 23.82 11.87 12.19
CA ASN A 183 23.83 12.53 10.89
C ASN A 183 23.73 11.51 9.75
N GLN A 184 24.48 10.41 9.83
CA GLN A 184 24.36 9.31 8.86
C GLN A 184 22.93 8.77 8.82
N ARG A 185 22.29 8.55 9.98
CA ARG A 185 20.91 8.07 10.04
C ARG A 185 19.91 9.07 9.44
N LYS A 186 20.10 10.38 9.65
CA LYS A 186 19.26 11.41 9.03
C LYS A 186 19.44 11.45 7.50
N ILE A 187 20.68 11.36 7.02
CA ILE A 187 20.97 11.30 5.58
C ILE A 187 20.36 10.04 4.97
N GLU A 188 20.49 8.89 5.63
CA GLU A 188 19.88 7.62 5.22
C GLU A 188 18.35 7.73 5.14
N GLU A 189 17.70 8.30 6.16
CA GLU A 189 16.25 8.49 6.16
C GLU A 189 15.79 9.46 5.06
N MET A 190 16.55 10.54 4.80
CA MET A 190 16.26 11.46 3.70
C MET A 190 16.37 10.77 2.33
N ILE A 191 17.43 10.00 2.09
CA ILE A 191 17.59 9.23 0.84
C ILE A 191 16.49 8.18 0.71
N ARG A 192 16.11 7.53 1.81
CA ARG A 192 15.01 6.56 1.83
C ARG A 192 13.70 7.23 1.44
N GLN A 193 13.39 8.38 2.02
CA GLN A 193 12.18 9.14 1.71
C GLN A 193 12.15 9.59 0.24
N GLU A 194 13.27 10.10 -0.30
CA GLU A 194 13.37 10.47 -1.71
C GLU A 194 13.11 9.29 -2.63
N ARG A 195 13.74 8.12 -2.38
CA ARG A 195 13.51 6.92 -3.18
C ARG A 195 12.08 6.41 -3.09
N VAL A 196 11.47 6.47 -1.91
CA VAL A 196 10.06 6.07 -1.74
C VAL A 196 9.15 7.00 -2.55
N MET A 197 9.42 8.31 -2.53
CA MET A 197 8.63 9.29 -3.28
C MET A 197 8.81 9.15 -4.79
N GLU A 198 10.04 8.92 -5.25
CA GLU A 198 10.35 8.64 -6.65
C GLU A 198 9.66 7.36 -7.12
N ASN A 199 9.70 6.29 -6.33
CA ASN A 199 8.98 5.05 -6.63
C ASN A 199 7.46 5.26 -6.70
N LEU A 200 6.88 6.03 -5.76
CA LEU A 200 5.46 6.37 -5.78
C LEU A 200 5.10 7.15 -7.05
N GLN A 201 5.91 8.15 -7.42
CA GLN A 201 5.68 8.95 -8.62
C GLN A 201 5.81 8.11 -9.89
N ASN A 202 6.81 7.24 -9.98
CA ASN A 202 6.97 6.30 -11.08
C ASN A 202 5.76 5.35 -11.19
N ALA A 203 5.27 4.84 -10.06
CA ALA A 203 4.07 4.01 -10.03
C ALA A 203 2.84 4.80 -10.51
N MET A 204 2.66 6.06 -10.09
CA MET A 204 1.54 6.89 -10.53
C MET A 204 1.59 7.18 -12.04
N GLU A 205 2.78 7.39 -12.60
CA GLU A 205 2.96 7.70 -14.02
C GLU A 205 2.80 6.46 -14.91
N HIS A 206 3.39 5.32 -14.52
CA HIS A 206 3.48 4.14 -15.36
C HIS A 206 2.39 3.09 -15.05
N ASN A 207 1.92 3.03 -13.80
CA ASN A 207 0.98 2.01 -13.31
C ASN A 207 -0.18 2.65 -12.51
N PRO A 208 -1.00 3.53 -13.13
CA PRO A 208 -2.09 4.20 -12.42
C PRO A 208 -3.13 3.23 -11.84
N GLU A 209 -3.26 2.02 -12.42
CA GLU A 209 -4.19 0.97 -11.97
C GLU A 209 -3.88 0.46 -10.56
N VAL A 210 -2.63 0.54 -10.11
CA VAL A 210 -2.22 0.13 -8.74
C VAL A 210 -2.92 0.97 -7.67
N PHE A 211 -3.34 2.18 -8.03
CA PHE A 211 -4.03 3.11 -7.15
C PHE A 211 -5.56 3.09 -7.32
N GLY A 212 -6.06 2.27 -8.25
CA GLY A 212 -7.49 2.07 -8.48
C GLY A 212 -8.13 1.32 -7.32
N ARG A 213 -9.37 1.69 -6.97
CA ARG A 213 -10.16 0.90 -6.02
C ARG A 213 -10.58 -0.40 -6.68
N VAL A 214 -10.12 -1.51 -6.12
CA VAL A 214 -10.62 -2.84 -6.48
C VAL A 214 -11.88 -3.09 -5.66
N HIS A 215 -13.03 -3.18 -6.33
CA HIS A 215 -14.26 -3.58 -5.70
C HIS A 215 -14.32 -5.10 -5.55
N MET A 216 -15.09 -5.57 -4.57
CA MET A 216 -15.21 -7.00 -4.28
C MET A 216 -16.12 -7.72 -5.27
N LEU A 217 -15.95 -9.04 -5.39
CA LEU A 217 -16.70 -9.87 -6.32
C LEU A 217 -18.08 -10.23 -5.75
N TYR A 218 -19.15 -9.65 -6.30
CA TYR A 218 -20.52 -9.99 -5.92
C TYR A 218 -21.30 -10.63 -7.04
N LEU A 219 -22.29 -11.45 -6.69
CA LEU A 219 -23.24 -12.07 -7.61
C LEU A 219 -24.68 -11.85 -7.13
N ASP A 220 -25.59 -11.60 -8.06
CA ASP A 220 -27.01 -11.72 -7.79
C ASP A 220 -27.41 -13.20 -7.76
N VAL A 221 -27.93 -13.64 -6.63
CA VAL A 221 -28.43 -15.00 -6.39
C VAL A 221 -29.84 -14.95 -5.84
N ALA A 222 -30.57 -16.07 -5.92
CA ALA A 222 -31.87 -16.16 -5.27
C ALA A 222 -31.95 -17.37 -4.33
N VAL A 223 -32.28 -17.12 -3.06
CA VAL A 223 -32.47 -18.16 -2.04
C VAL A 223 -33.96 -18.23 -1.72
N ASN A 224 -34.58 -19.39 -1.96
CA ASN A 224 -36.01 -19.58 -1.72
C ASN A 224 -36.91 -18.46 -2.34
N GLY A 225 -36.52 -17.97 -3.52
CA GLY A 225 -37.25 -16.92 -4.25
C GLY A 225 -36.90 -15.48 -3.87
N HIS A 226 -36.05 -15.25 -2.87
CA HIS A 226 -35.58 -13.91 -2.48
C HIS A 226 -34.23 -13.62 -3.12
N ASN A 227 -34.11 -12.47 -3.79
CA ASN A 227 -32.85 -12.04 -4.39
C ASN A 227 -31.90 -11.51 -3.30
N VAL A 228 -30.67 -12.02 -3.29
CA VAL A 228 -29.62 -11.69 -2.35
C VAL A 228 -28.34 -11.43 -3.13
N LYS A 229 -27.51 -10.50 -2.66
CA LYS A 229 -26.18 -10.27 -3.22
C LYS A 229 -25.19 -11.12 -2.46
N ALA A 230 -24.54 -12.05 -3.15
CA ALA A 230 -23.58 -12.96 -2.54
C ALA A 230 -22.15 -12.48 -2.82
N LEU A 231 -21.37 -12.26 -1.76
CA LEU A 231 -19.93 -12.04 -1.85
C LEU A 231 -19.22 -13.35 -2.20
N VAL A 232 -18.39 -13.36 -3.24
CA VAL A 232 -17.58 -14.51 -3.62
C VAL A 232 -16.21 -14.42 -2.95
N ASP A 233 -15.95 -15.30 -1.98
CA ASP A 233 -14.72 -15.28 -1.21
C ASP A 233 -14.06 -16.67 -1.15
N SER A 234 -12.97 -16.81 -1.90
CA SER A 234 -12.17 -18.04 -1.91
C SER A 234 -11.28 -18.20 -0.66
N GLY A 235 -11.08 -17.13 0.12
CA GLY A 235 -10.36 -17.13 1.39
C GLY A 235 -11.19 -17.67 2.56
N ALA A 236 -12.51 -17.64 2.46
CA ALA A 236 -13.40 -18.22 3.45
C ALA A 236 -13.52 -19.74 3.28
N GLN A 237 -13.29 -20.49 4.37
CA GLN A 237 -13.41 -21.95 4.34
C GLN A 237 -14.87 -22.43 4.19
N ALA A 238 -15.83 -21.67 4.71
CA ALA A 238 -17.24 -22.04 4.75
C ALA A 238 -18.12 -20.93 4.16
N THR A 239 -19.22 -21.33 3.52
CA THR A 239 -20.28 -20.42 3.08
C THR A 239 -21.08 -19.95 4.29
N ILE A 240 -21.25 -18.63 4.41
CA ILE A 240 -21.82 -17.96 5.59
C ILE A 240 -23.06 -17.18 5.17
N MET A 241 -24.07 -17.15 6.03
CA MET A 241 -25.27 -16.33 5.84
C MET A 241 -25.59 -15.57 7.12
N SER A 242 -26.00 -14.31 6.99
CA SER A 242 -26.47 -13.49 8.11
C SER A 242 -27.81 -14.02 8.66
N PRO A 243 -28.11 -13.80 9.95
CA PRO A 243 -29.38 -14.22 10.52
C PRO A 243 -30.57 -13.49 9.87
N ALA A 244 -30.40 -12.20 9.58
CA ALA A 244 -31.41 -11.38 8.89
C ALA A 244 -31.72 -11.93 7.50
N CYS A 245 -30.68 -12.23 6.70
CA CYS A 245 -30.86 -12.84 5.39
C CYS A 245 -31.56 -14.21 5.48
N ALA A 246 -31.26 -15.03 6.50
CA ALA A 246 -31.92 -16.33 6.69
C ALA A 246 -33.41 -16.20 7.06
N GLU A 247 -33.77 -15.16 7.82
CA GLU A 247 -35.15 -14.81 8.15
C GLU A 247 -35.92 -14.30 6.93
N GLU A 248 -35.35 -13.36 6.17
CA GLU A 248 -35.94 -12.81 4.95
C GLU A 248 -36.15 -13.90 3.89
N CYS A 249 -35.18 -14.78 3.71
CA CYS A 249 -35.30 -15.92 2.80
C CYS A 249 -36.29 -16.99 3.30
N GLY A 250 -36.80 -16.89 4.54
CA GLY A 250 -37.73 -17.85 5.11
C GLY A 250 -37.12 -19.24 5.38
N ILE A 251 -35.78 -19.31 5.54
CA ILE A 251 -35.05 -20.56 5.77
C ILE A 251 -34.60 -20.72 7.22
N MET A 252 -34.93 -19.78 8.11
CA MET A 252 -34.59 -19.86 9.54
C MET A 252 -35.06 -21.16 10.22
N ARG A 253 -36.20 -21.72 9.77
CA ARG A 253 -36.71 -23.02 10.22
C ARG A 253 -35.82 -24.24 9.88
N LEU A 254 -34.87 -24.08 8.97
CA LEU A 254 -33.92 -25.13 8.56
C LEU A 254 -32.62 -25.09 9.35
N VAL A 255 -32.44 -24.10 10.22
CA VAL A 255 -31.22 -23.90 10.99
C VAL A 255 -31.14 -24.94 12.11
N ASP A 256 -30.13 -25.80 12.04
CA ASP A 256 -29.81 -26.78 13.07
C ASP A 256 -28.90 -26.15 14.12
N THR A 257 -29.48 -25.82 15.28
CA THR A 257 -28.79 -25.17 16.41
C THR A 257 -27.81 -26.09 17.14
N ARG A 258 -27.81 -27.40 16.86
CA ARG A 258 -26.79 -28.31 17.41
C ARG A 258 -25.38 -28.01 16.90
N PHE A 259 -25.29 -27.28 15.78
CA PHE A 259 -24.05 -26.79 15.20
C PHE A 259 -23.74 -25.34 15.60
N ALA A 260 -24.42 -24.82 16.63
CA ALA A 260 -24.09 -23.53 17.23
C ALA A 260 -22.69 -23.57 17.87
N GLY A 261 -22.03 -22.43 17.92
CA GLY A 261 -20.67 -22.33 18.45
C GLY A 261 -20.09 -20.93 18.29
N VAL A 262 -18.78 -20.80 18.51
CA VAL A 262 -18.07 -19.54 18.30
C VAL A 262 -17.06 -19.76 17.18
N ALA A 263 -17.23 -19.03 16.07
CA ALA A 263 -16.24 -18.98 15.01
C ALA A 263 -15.05 -18.14 15.49
N ARG A 264 -13.86 -18.75 15.49
CA ARG A 264 -12.59 -18.05 15.73
C ARG A 264 -11.85 -17.90 14.40
N GLY A 265 -11.69 -16.67 13.93
CA GLY A 265 -10.95 -16.29 12.73
C GLY A 265 -10.43 -14.85 12.85
N VAL A 266 -10.58 -14.03 11.80
CA VAL A 266 -10.31 -12.56 11.80
C VAL A 266 -11.21 -11.75 12.76
N GLY A 267 -12.05 -12.43 13.54
CA GLY A 267 -12.84 -11.90 14.65
C GLY A 267 -13.46 -13.06 15.45
N THR A 268 -14.13 -12.73 16.54
CA THR A 268 -15.02 -13.67 17.27
C THR A 268 -16.46 -13.42 16.85
N ALA A 269 -17.10 -14.41 16.27
CA ALA A 269 -18.49 -14.33 15.85
C ALA A 269 -19.28 -15.55 16.35
N ASN A 270 -20.53 -15.32 16.78
CA ASN A 270 -21.39 -16.38 17.28
C ASN A 270 -22.09 -17.08 16.11
N ILE A 271 -21.90 -18.39 15.99
CA ILE A 271 -22.63 -19.24 15.06
C ILE A 271 -23.95 -19.62 15.72
N ILE A 272 -25.06 -19.24 15.10
CA ILE A 272 -26.42 -19.61 15.54
C ILE A 272 -26.70 -21.08 15.22
N GLY A 273 -26.23 -21.54 14.07
CA GLY A 273 -26.40 -22.93 13.65
C GLY A 273 -26.03 -23.13 12.19
N ARG A 274 -26.42 -24.28 11.63
CA ARG A 274 -26.11 -24.64 10.24
C ARG A 274 -27.36 -25.07 9.49
N VAL A 275 -27.51 -24.56 8.27
CA VAL A 275 -28.45 -25.10 7.28
C VAL A 275 -27.69 -26.15 6.46
N HIS A 276 -28.12 -27.41 6.55
CA HIS A 276 -27.42 -28.51 5.88
C HIS A 276 -27.61 -28.52 4.36
N SER A 277 -28.78 -28.09 3.89
CA SER A 277 -29.13 -28.04 2.47
C SER A 277 -30.27 -27.06 2.24
N ALA A 278 -30.04 -26.05 1.41
CA ALA A 278 -31.07 -25.19 0.82
C ALA A 278 -30.71 -24.88 -0.65
N GLN A 279 -31.73 -24.73 -1.49
CA GLN A 279 -31.54 -24.44 -2.90
C GLN A 279 -31.20 -22.96 -3.09
N ILE A 280 -30.04 -22.69 -3.70
CA ILE A 280 -29.64 -21.38 -4.20
C ILE A 280 -29.75 -21.37 -5.72
N LYS A 281 -30.38 -20.34 -6.26
CA LYS A 281 -30.43 -20.10 -7.70
C LYS A 281 -29.30 -19.16 -8.08
N ILE A 282 -28.42 -19.60 -8.97
CA ILE A 282 -27.31 -18.81 -9.52
C ILE A 282 -27.42 -18.87 -11.05
N GLY A 283 -27.68 -17.73 -11.70
CA GLY A 283 -28.08 -17.72 -13.10
C GLY A 283 -29.33 -18.59 -13.34
N ASN A 284 -29.20 -19.64 -14.14
CA ASN A 284 -30.27 -20.62 -14.40
C ASN A 284 -30.15 -21.92 -13.58
N LEU A 285 -29.11 -22.06 -12.76
CA LEU A 285 -28.84 -23.27 -11.99
C LEU A 285 -29.49 -23.22 -10.61
N PHE A 286 -29.99 -24.35 -10.13
CA PHE A 286 -30.45 -24.54 -8.75
C PHE A 286 -29.49 -25.50 -8.03
N LEU A 287 -28.73 -24.95 -7.10
CA LEU A 287 -27.63 -25.63 -6.43
C LEU A 287 -27.98 -25.87 -4.96
N PRO A 288 -27.89 -27.11 -4.45
CA PRO A 288 -28.16 -27.40 -3.03
C PRO A 288 -26.96 -27.05 -2.13
N CYS A 289 -26.96 -25.86 -1.51
CA CYS A 289 -25.84 -25.37 -0.69
C CYS A 289 -26.08 -25.55 0.82
N SER A 290 -24.99 -25.65 1.58
CA SER A 290 -25.02 -25.60 3.05
C SER A 290 -24.55 -24.23 3.53
N PHE A 291 -25.18 -23.68 4.57
CA PHE A 291 -24.87 -22.35 5.10
C PHE A 291 -24.57 -22.42 6.60
N THR A 292 -23.50 -21.75 7.02
CA THR A 292 -23.28 -21.47 8.44
C THR A 292 -23.94 -20.15 8.77
N VAL A 293 -24.95 -20.16 9.64
CA VAL A 293 -25.66 -18.95 10.06
C VAL A 293 -24.91 -18.34 11.24
N MET A 294 -24.39 -17.14 11.07
CA MET A 294 -23.47 -16.52 12.02
C MET A 294 -23.77 -15.04 12.22
N GLU A 295 -23.75 -14.58 13.46
CA GLU A 295 -23.89 -13.17 13.82
C GLU A 295 -22.62 -12.40 13.43
N GLY A 296 -22.79 -11.37 12.59
CA GLY A 296 -21.71 -10.52 12.10
C GLY A 296 -22.28 -9.44 11.18
N LYS A 297 -21.64 -8.27 11.13
CA LYS A 297 -22.19 -7.05 10.53
C LYS A 297 -21.77 -6.74 9.09
N SER A 298 -21.04 -7.63 8.42
CA SER A 298 -20.33 -7.23 7.20
C SER A 298 -20.91 -7.72 5.89
N VAL A 299 -21.66 -8.83 5.85
CA VAL A 299 -22.23 -9.37 4.59
C VAL A 299 -23.47 -10.24 4.85
N ASP A 300 -24.49 -10.13 3.99
CA ASP A 300 -25.68 -10.97 4.05
C ASP A 300 -25.44 -12.43 3.64
N LEU A 301 -24.71 -12.64 2.55
CA LEU A 301 -24.37 -13.96 2.06
C LEU A 301 -22.95 -13.97 1.51
N LEU A 302 -22.14 -14.89 2.00
CA LEU A 302 -20.78 -15.14 1.53
C LEU A 302 -20.72 -16.55 0.96
N LEU A 303 -20.35 -16.65 -0.31
CA LEU A 303 -20.07 -17.91 -1.01
C LEU A 303 -18.61 -18.29 -0.81
N GLY A 304 -18.39 -19.26 0.07
CA GLY A 304 -17.07 -19.70 0.48
C GLY A 304 -16.47 -20.78 -0.41
N LEU A 305 -15.22 -21.13 -0.11
CA LEU A 305 -14.44 -22.13 -0.83
C LEU A 305 -15.08 -23.53 -0.81
N ASP A 306 -15.86 -23.87 0.21
CA ASP A 306 -16.59 -25.14 0.31
C ASP A 306 -17.56 -25.35 -0.85
N MET A 307 -18.40 -24.35 -1.15
CA MET A 307 -19.36 -24.41 -2.24
C MET A 307 -18.68 -24.17 -3.59
N LEU A 308 -17.71 -23.26 -3.67
CA LEU A 308 -16.93 -23.03 -4.89
C LEU A 308 -16.23 -24.31 -5.36
N LYS A 309 -15.55 -25.05 -4.46
CA LYS A 309 -14.92 -26.33 -4.78
C LYS A 309 -15.95 -27.41 -5.12
N ARG A 310 -17.05 -27.49 -4.37
CA ARG A 310 -18.09 -28.50 -4.58
C ARG A 310 -18.68 -28.43 -5.98
N TYR A 311 -18.88 -27.23 -6.50
CA TYR A 311 -19.45 -27.02 -7.83
C TYR A 311 -18.40 -26.74 -8.92
N GLN A 312 -17.11 -26.94 -8.61
CA GLN A 312 -16.00 -26.75 -9.53
C GLN A 312 -16.05 -25.37 -10.21
N ALA A 313 -16.30 -24.34 -9.40
CA ALA A 313 -16.45 -22.98 -9.89
C ALA A 313 -15.11 -22.42 -10.38
N THR A 314 -15.16 -21.64 -11.46
CA THR A 314 -14.03 -20.87 -11.99
C THR A 314 -14.34 -19.39 -11.84
N ILE A 315 -13.51 -18.69 -11.06
CA ILE A 315 -13.54 -17.22 -10.94
C ILE A 315 -12.72 -16.68 -12.12
N ASP A 316 -13.40 -16.24 -13.18
CA ASP A 316 -12.76 -15.70 -14.40
C ASP A 316 -12.74 -14.17 -14.33
N LEU A 317 -11.64 -13.62 -13.82
CA LEU A 317 -11.43 -12.17 -13.71
C LEU A 317 -11.14 -11.51 -15.07
N ALA A 318 -10.73 -12.28 -16.09
CA ALA A 318 -10.49 -11.73 -17.43
C ALA A 318 -11.81 -11.46 -18.15
N LYS A 319 -12.83 -12.29 -17.92
CA LYS A 319 -14.19 -12.08 -18.44
C LYS A 319 -15.13 -11.36 -17.47
N ASP A 320 -14.71 -11.18 -16.22
CA ASP A 320 -15.51 -10.66 -15.12
C ASP A 320 -16.77 -11.51 -14.82
N LYS A 321 -16.58 -12.84 -14.72
CA LYS A 321 -17.68 -13.79 -14.49
C LYS A 321 -17.30 -14.93 -13.53
N LEU A 322 -18.28 -15.42 -12.79
CA LEU A 322 -18.21 -16.73 -12.15
C LEU A 322 -18.78 -17.80 -13.08
N ILE A 323 -17.99 -18.82 -13.37
CA ILE A 323 -18.42 -19.98 -14.18
C ILE A 323 -18.71 -21.14 -13.23
N ILE A 324 -19.95 -21.64 -13.23
CA ILE A 324 -20.35 -22.82 -12.44
C ILE A 324 -21.01 -23.83 -13.37
N GLN A 325 -20.52 -25.07 -13.40
CA GLN A 325 -21.08 -26.16 -14.23
C GLN A 325 -21.30 -25.78 -15.72
N GLY A 326 -20.47 -24.87 -16.25
CA GLY A 326 -20.57 -24.36 -17.62
C GLY A 326 -21.51 -23.16 -17.82
N GLU A 327 -22.27 -22.76 -16.80
CA GLU A 327 -23.03 -21.51 -16.81
C GLU A 327 -22.11 -20.33 -16.46
N GLU A 328 -22.05 -19.32 -17.32
CA GLU A 328 -21.31 -18.08 -17.06
C GLU A 328 -22.25 -17.04 -16.42
N VAL A 329 -21.91 -16.60 -15.20
CA VAL A 329 -22.70 -15.58 -14.47
C VAL A 329 -21.83 -14.35 -14.23
N PRO A 330 -22.23 -13.16 -14.72
CA PRO A 330 -21.43 -11.95 -14.56
C PRO A 330 -21.35 -11.49 -13.11
N PHE A 331 -20.20 -10.94 -12.72
CA PHE A 331 -20.09 -10.23 -11.45
C PHE A 331 -20.88 -8.91 -11.51
N LEU A 332 -21.26 -8.41 -10.33
CA LEU A 332 -21.92 -7.11 -10.21
C LEU A 332 -20.90 -5.98 -10.37
N GLY A 333 -21.30 -4.93 -11.10
CA GLY A 333 -20.49 -3.72 -11.21
C GLY A 333 -20.54 -2.87 -9.93
N GLU A 334 -19.58 -1.96 -9.78
CA GLU A 334 -19.41 -1.09 -8.60
C GLU A 334 -20.70 -0.39 -8.13
N ALA A 335 -21.56 0.05 -9.06
CA ALA A 335 -22.81 0.75 -8.72
C ALA A 335 -23.87 -0.14 -8.03
N GLU A 336 -23.77 -1.46 -8.20
CA GLU A 336 -24.75 -2.45 -7.76
C GLU A 336 -24.34 -3.18 -6.48
N ILE A 337 -23.12 -2.90 -5.98
CA ILE A 337 -22.55 -3.48 -4.76
C ILE A 337 -23.11 -2.74 -3.53
N PRO A 338 -23.46 -3.46 -2.44
CA PRO A 338 -23.88 -2.85 -1.19
C PRO A 338 -22.78 -1.95 -0.59
N LYS A 339 -22.95 -0.63 -0.71
CA LYS A 339 -21.97 0.37 -0.24
C LYS A 339 -21.74 0.37 1.27
N GLU A 340 -22.75 -0.07 2.04
CA GLU A 340 -22.66 -0.17 3.51
C GLU A 340 -21.76 -1.34 3.94
N GLU A 341 -21.73 -2.42 3.17
CA GLU A 341 -20.89 -3.60 3.40
C GLU A 341 -19.44 -3.33 2.97
N GLU A 342 -19.24 -2.61 1.87
CA GLU A 342 -17.93 -2.18 1.40
C GLU A 342 -17.25 -1.20 2.38
N ALA A 343 -18.00 -0.24 2.92
CA ALA A 343 -17.50 0.70 3.92
C ALA A 343 -17.13 0.03 5.26
N ALA A 344 -17.78 -1.08 5.62
CA ALA A 344 -17.46 -1.84 6.84
C ALA A 344 -16.20 -2.71 6.67
N ILE A 345 -15.92 -3.19 5.45
CA ILE A 345 -14.73 -3.98 5.12
C ILE A 345 -13.51 -3.07 4.89
N VAL A 346 -13.71 -1.83 4.43
CA VAL A 346 -12.67 -0.86 4.03
C VAL A 346 -12.43 0.24 5.07
N GLN A 347 -12.75 0.04 6.36
CA GLN A 347 -12.24 0.94 7.41
C GLN A 347 -10.72 0.76 7.55
N GLU A 348 -9.98 1.41 6.66
CA GLU A 348 -8.54 1.48 6.68
C GLU A 348 -8.07 2.87 7.15
N PRO A 349 -7.01 2.91 7.97
CA PRO A 349 -6.34 4.18 8.26
C PRO A 349 -5.78 4.75 6.95
N THR A 350 -5.89 6.06 6.79
CA THR A 350 -5.45 6.76 5.59
C THR A 350 -4.27 7.69 5.87
N LEU A 351 -3.37 7.85 4.90
CA LEU A 351 -2.30 8.83 4.93
C LEU A 351 -2.59 9.99 3.96
N PRO A 352 -2.17 11.22 4.29
CA PRO A 352 -2.19 12.31 3.32
C PRO A 352 -1.22 11.99 2.17
N GLY A 353 -1.75 11.98 0.95
CA GLY A 353 -0.97 11.90 -0.27
C GLY A 353 -0.57 13.29 -0.79
N PRO A 354 0.30 13.36 -1.81
CA PRO A 354 0.56 14.60 -2.54
C PRO A 354 -0.73 15.16 -3.15
N ASP A 355 -0.79 16.48 -3.35
CA ASP A 355 -1.93 17.21 -3.95
C ASP A 355 -3.27 17.08 -3.20
N GLY A 356 -3.25 16.86 -1.88
CA GLY A 356 -4.47 16.79 -1.06
C GLY A 356 -5.28 15.50 -1.27
N THR A 357 -4.69 14.52 -1.95
CA THR A 357 -5.24 13.17 -2.06
C THR A 357 -5.08 12.42 -0.74
N THR A 358 -5.88 11.37 -0.55
CA THR A 358 -5.78 10.51 0.63
C THR A 358 -5.47 9.09 0.19
N ILE A 359 -4.43 8.48 0.74
CA ILE A 359 -3.97 7.14 0.36
C ILE A 359 -4.39 6.15 1.45
N GLY A 360 -5.12 5.11 1.08
CA GLY A 360 -5.44 4.00 1.96
C GLY A 360 -4.17 3.24 2.38
N GLN A 361 -3.91 3.08 3.68
CA GLN A 361 -2.69 2.40 4.14
C GLN A 361 -2.67 0.90 3.81
N ARG A 362 -3.84 0.28 3.62
CA ARG A 362 -3.96 -1.16 3.35
C ARG A 362 -4.23 -1.46 1.88
N SER A 363 -5.07 -0.65 1.25
CA SER A 363 -5.47 -0.81 -0.15
C SER A 363 -4.50 -0.12 -1.13
N GLY A 364 -3.77 0.90 -0.68
CA GLY A 364 -3.00 1.78 -1.56
C GLY A 364 -3.86 2.69 -2.45
N ALA A 365 -5.19 2.64 -2.31
CA ALA A 365 -6.10 3.39 -3.16
C ALA A 365 -5.99 4.91 -2.91
N VAL A 366 -5.96 5.69 -3.98
CA VAL A 366 -5.85 7.15 -3.93
C VAL A 366 -7.24 7.77 -4.05
N LEU A 367 -7.66 8.46 -3.00
CA LEU A 367 -8.91 9.19 -2.92
C LEU A 367 -8.73 10.64 -3.34
N PRO A 368 -9.59 11.18 -4.22
CA PRO A 368 -9.53 12.57 -4.61
C PRO A 368 -9.92 13.51 -3.45
N PRO A 369 -9.44 14.78 -3.46
CA PRO A 369 -9.83 15.78 -2.47
C PRO A 369 -11.34 16.06 -2.59
N GLY A 370 -12.13 15.64 -1.59
CA GLY A 370 -13.56 15.97 -1.50
C GLY A 370 -14.50 14.83 -1.11
N GLU A 371 -14.09 13.57 -1.21
CA GLU A 371 -14.98 12.44 -0.85
C GLU A 371 -15.18 12.25 0.66
N GLN A 372 -14.40 12.94 1.50
CA GLN A 372 -14.59 12.94 2.95
C GLN A 372 -15.74 13.86 3.43
N GLN A 373 -16.37 14.67 2.57
CA GLN A 373 -17.37 15.65 3.02
C GLN A 373 -18.84 15.20 3.00
N GLN A 374 -19.17 13.98 2.57
CA GLN A 374 -20.57 13.49 2.60
C GLN A 374 -20.93 12.55 3.76
N GLN A 375 -20.03 12.25 4.69
CA GLN A 375 -20.32 11.35 5.82
C GLN A 375 -20.28 11.97 7.23
N GLN A 376 -20.24 13.30 7.35
CA GLN A 376 -20.33 13.97 8.67
C GLN A 376 -21.52 14.92 8.87
N GLN A 377 -22.50 14.96 7.97
CA GLN A 377 -23.76 15.67 8.23
C GLN A 377 -24.88 14.69 8.57
N GLN A 378 -24.81 14.14 9.79
CA GLN A 378 -26.05 13.83 10.49
C GLN A 378 -26.77 15.15 10.76
N PRO A 379 -28.07 15.29 10.46
CA PRO A 379 -28.84 16.46 10.84
C PRO A 379 -28.92 16.47 12.37
N VAL A 380 -28.19 17.38 13.00
CA VAL A 380 -28.30 17.65 14.43
C VAL A 380 -29.72 18.16 14.67
N ALA A 381 -30.59 17.29 15.19
CA ALA A 381 -31.91 17.66 15.65
C ALA A 381 -31.77 18.79 16.67
N ALA A 382 -32.47 19.89 16.41
CA ALA A 382 -32.51 21.04 17.30
C ALA A 382 -32.99 20.63 18.71
N PRO A 383 -32.39 21.15 19.79
CA PRO A 383 -32.84 20.86 21.14
C PRO A 383 -34.24 21.45 21.38
N PRO A 384 -35.15 20.75 22.06
CA PRO A 384 -36.48 21.28 22.35
C PRO A 384 -36.38 22.40 23.38
N GLN A 385 -37.11 23.49 23.12
CA GLN A 385 -37.30 24.60 24.06
C GLN A 385 -38.08 24.13 25.30
N PRO A 386 -37.72 24.58 26.52
CA PRO A 386 -38.51 24.30 27.71
C PRO A 386 -39.70 25.26 27.82
N ALA A 387 -40.91 24.71 27.92
CA ALA A 387 -42.11 25.43 28.40
C ALA A 387 -42.23 25.29 29.93
N PRO A 388 -42.93 26.21 30.61
CA PRO A 388 -42.68 26.57 32.01
C PRO A 388 -43.35 25.60 33.00
N VAL A 389 -42.65 25.25 34.07
CA VAL A 389 -43.20 24.48 35.20
C VAL A 389 -43.49 25.43 36.35
N ALA A 390 -44.77 25.50 36.73
CA ALA A 390 -45.25 26.22 37.91
C ALA A 390 -44.96 25.43 39.21
N ALA A 391 -44.86 26.18 40.30
CA ALA A 391 -44.29 25.85 41.60
C ALA A 391 -44.88 24.63 42.36
N PRO A 392 -44.08 24.01 43.26
CA PRO A 392 -44.59 23.18 44.36
C PRO A 392 -44.74 23.99 45.67
N PRO A 393 -45.67 23.65 46.58
CA PRO A 393 -45.67 24.18 47.94
C PRO A 393 -45.13 23.18 48.99
N VAL A 394 -44.08 23.65 49.68
CA VAL A 394 -43.83 23.74 51.14
C VAL A 394 -44.09 22.55 52.09
N THR A 395 -43.04 22.12 52.82
CA THR A 395 -42.79 22.21 54.30
C THR A 395 -41.77 21.14 54.78
N PRO A 396 -41.15 21.23 55.98
CA PRO A 396 -40.40 22.34 56.60
C PRO A 396 -39.00 21.93 57.16
N ALA A 397 -38.24 22.93 57.62
CA ALA A 397 -36.85 22.98 58.14
C ALA A 397 -36.54 22.05 59.35
N ALA A 398 -35.30 21.74 59.81
CA ALA A 398 -33.97 22.40 59.87
C ALA A 398 -32.89 21.34 60.33
N PRO A 399 -31.60 21.62 60.70
CA PRO A 399 -30.78 22.84 60.74
C PRO A 399 -29.33 22.62 60.15
N PRO A 400 -28.25 23.38 60.48
CA PRO A 400 -27.46 24.16 59.53
C PRO A 400 -26.06 23.59 59.16
N ALA A 401 -25.48 24.23 58.16
CA ALA A 401 -24.25 23.91 57.43
C ALA A 401 -22.95 23.80 58.25
N ALA A 402 -22.07 22.89 57.80
CA ALA A 402 -20.62 23.04 57.89
C ALA A 402 -20.07 23.28 56.48
N ALA A 403 -19.11 24.20 56.35
CA ALA A 403 -18.53 24.65 55.09
C ALA A 403 -17.79 23.51 54.34
N PRO A 404 -17.72 23.56 52.99
CA PRO A 404 -17.07 22.51 52.20
C PRO A 404 -15.55 22.56 52.36
N ALA A 405 -14.97 21.42 52.73
CA ALA A 405 -13.55 21.16 52.58
C ALA A 405 -13.20 21.04 51.08
N GLN A 406 -12.04 21.58 50.71
CA GLN A 406 -11.47 21.57 49.37
C GLN A 406 -11.40 20.14 48.78
N PRO A 407 -11.66 19.95 47.47
CA PRO A 407 -11.58 18.63 46.86
C PRO A 407 -10.13 18.14 46.81
N ALA A 408 -9.89 16.98 47.42
CA ALA A 408 -8.63 16.24 47.32
C ALA A 408 -8.42 15.73 45.88
N ALA A 409 -7.15 15.71 45.46
CA ALA A 409 -6.69 15.22 44.16
C ALA A 409 -7.23 13.81 43.79
N PRO A 410 -7.44 13.52 42.50
CA PRO A 410 -8.06 12.28 42.06
C PRO A 410 -7.17 11.09 42.42
N ARG A 411 -7.72 10.12 43.17
CA ARG A 411 -7.08 8.82 43.35
C ARG A 411 -7.35 8.00 42.10
N ILE A 412 -6.28 7.71 41.35
CA ILE A 412 -6.30 6.83 40.17
C ILE A 412 -6.86 5.46 40.60
N GLN A 413 -7.98 5.05 40.00
CA GLN A 413 -8.59 3.75 40.24
C GLN A 413 -7.82 2.69 39.43
N ILE A 414 -6.92 1.99 40.11
CA ILE A 414 -6.19 0.86 39.52
C ILE A 414 -7.11 -0.36 39.52
N SER A 415 -7.37 -0.93 38.33
CA SER A 415 -8.24 -2.10 38.22
C SER A 415 -7.52 -3.37 38.73
N PRO A 416 -8.18 -4.21 39.56
CA PRO A 416 -7.59 -5.45 40.07
C PRO A 416 -7.16 -6.43 38.95
N GLN A 417 -7.89 -6.42 37.83
CA GLN A 417 -7.62 -7.28 36.67
C GLN A 417 -6.31 -6.91 35.96
N ALA A 418 -5.95 -5.62 35.89
CA ALA A 418 -4.69 -5.19 35.28
C ALA A 418 -3.48 -5.64 36.12
N ILE A 419 -3.60 -5.62 37.45
CA ILE A 419 -2.56 -6.13 38.35
C ILE A 419 -2.37 -7.64 38.14
N GLU A 420 -3.48 -8.38 38.05
CA GLU A 420 -3.44 -9.84 37.87
C GLU A 420 -2.83 -10.24 36.52
N SER A 421 -3.12 -9.47 35.46
CA SER A 421 -2.51 -9.64 34.14
C SER A 421 -0.98 -9.44 34.17
N LEU A 422 -0.50 -8.36 34.78
CA LEU A 422 0.94 -8.10 34.91
C LEU A 422 1.67 -9.14 35.77
N VAL A 423 1.02 -9.62 36.83
CA VAL A 423 1.56 -10.70 37.67
C VAL A 423 1.61 -12.02 36.91
N SER A 424 0.61 -12.32 36.07
CA SER A 424 0.62 -13.52 35.21
C SER A 424 1.74 -13.51 34.18
N MET A 425 2.20 -12.33 33.76
CA MET A 425 3.36 -12.14 32.87
C MET A 425 4.71 -12.20 33.61
N GLY A 426 4.71 -12.35 34.94
CA GLY A 426 5.92 -12.55 35.74
C GLY A 426 6.36 -11.35 36.59
N ALA A 427 5.59 -10.25 36.62
CA ALA A 427 5.88 -9.11 37.49
C ALA A 427 5.49 -9.42 38.95
N THR A 428 6.22 -8.86 39.92
CA THR A 428 5.74 -8.89 41.31
C THR A 428 4.54 -7.97 41.49
N ARG A 429 3.66 -8.27 42.45
CA ARG A 429 2.45 -7.47 42.69
C ARG A 429 2.76 -6.00 43.00
N GLU A 430 3.87 -5.73 43.69
CA GLU A 430 4.30 -4.36 43.99
C GLU A 430 4.76 -3.62 42.73
N GLN A 431 5.54 -4.29 41.85
CA GLN A 431 5.97 -3.72 40.57
C GLN A 431 4.79 -3.43 39.64
N ALA A 432 3.82 -4.35 39.57
CA ALA A 432 2.61 -4.17 38.77
C ALA A 432 1.80 -2.94 39.21
N ILE A 433 1.65 -2.72 40.52
CA ILE A 433 0.92 -1.56 41.06
C ILE A 433 1.68 -0.25 40.78
N GLN A 434 3.01 -0.24 40.94
CA GLN A 434 3.82 0.95 40.66
C GLN A 434 3.82 1.31 39.16
N ALA A 435 3.94 0.31 38.28
CA ALA A 435 3.89 0.54 36.84
C ALA A 435 2.49 1.02 36.40
N LEU A 436 1.42 0.46 36.97
CA LEU A 436 0.05 0.94 36.70
C LEU A 436 -0.21 2.34 37.25
N GLN A 437 0.44 2.74 38.34
CA GLN A 437 0.38 4.11 38.83
C GLN A 437 1.13 5.08 37.93
N ALA A 438 2.30 4.68 37.42
CA ALA A 438 3.09 5.48 36.48
C ALA A 438 2.43 5.57 35.09
N ALA A 439 1.62 4.57 34.72
CA ALA A 439 0.93 4.46 33.45
C ALA A 439 -0.54 4.93 33.49
N ASP A 440 -0.94 5.68 34.54
CA ASP A 440 -2.32 6.18 34.72
C ASP A 440 -3.41 5.10 34.59
N GLY A 441 -3.11 3.86 35.02
CA GLY A 441 -4.01 2.72 34.98
C GLY A 441 -4.03 1.94 33.67
N ASN A 442 -3.19 2.28 32.69
CA ASN A 442 -3.06 1.56 31.43
C ASN A 442 -2.14 0.32 31.56
N ALA A 443 -2.69 -0.87 31.32
CA ALA A 443 -1.97 -2.14 31.47
C ALA A 443 -0.89 -2.38 30.42
N ASP A 444 -1.08 -1.93 29.18
CA ASP A 444 -0.12 -2.14 28.09
C ASP A 444 1.12 -1.27 28.28
N VAL A 445 0.89 -0.01 28.69
CA VAL A 445 1.98 0.92 29.03
C VAL A 445 2.71 0.43 30.28
N ALA A 446 1.98 -0.06 31.29
CA ALA A 446 2.60 -0.65 32.48
C ALA A 446 3.42 -1.92 32.16
N ALA A 447 2.98 -2.76 31.23
CA ALA A 447 3.73 -3.93 30.78
C ALA A 447 5.02 -3.51 30.06
N SER A 448 4.96 -2.47 29.22
CA SER A 448 6.14 -1.92 28.55
C SER A 448 7.18 -1.40 29.54
N LEU A 449 6.77 -0.79 30.65
CA LEU A 449 7.68 -0.27 31.68
C LEU A 449 8.37 -1.35 32.53
N ILE A 450 7.83 -2.56 32.58
CA ILE A 450 8.38 -3.66 33.39
C ILE A 450 9.26 -4.59 32.55
N PHE A 451 8.89 -4.83 31.29
CA PHE A 451 9.47 -5.90 30.48
C PHE A 451 10.29 -5.41 29.27
N PHE A 452 10.29 -4.11 28.98
CA PHE A 452 11.11 -3.46 27.95
C PHE A 452 11.84 -2.26 28.54
#